data_AF-Q9CNE4-F1
#
_entry.id   AF-Q9CNE4-F1
#
_cell.length_a   1.000
_cell.length_b   1.000
_cell.length_c   1.000
_cell.angle_alpha   90.00
_cell.angle_beta   90.00
_cell.angle_gamma   90.00
#
_symmetry.space_group_name_H-M   'P 1'
#
loop_
_entity.id
_entity.type
_entity.pdbx_description
1 polymer ?
#
loop_
_entity_poly.entity_id
_entity_poly.type
_entity_poly.pdbx_seq_one_letter_code
_entity_poly.pdbx_strand_id
1 'polypeptide(L)'
;MRALRHTTLGNVIVDKVIKEYPNGVYEARVLIPNPKAQTDPTAPKFLEKRGNKGVSTMFPRTWTEDRLKVELEHAFKNGIHDKGQVWTGITKSGVKVQWYRSEKGEITSVHPILE
;
A
#
# COMPACT_ATOMS: atom_id res chain seq x y z
N MET A 1 0.18 23.03 1.58
CA MET A 1 -0.50 21.72 1.41
C MET A 1 0.49 20.63 1.72
N ARG A 2 0.25 19.84 2.77
CA ARG A 2 1.18 18.81 3.27
C ARG A 2 0.88 17.52 2.51
N ALA A 3 1.81 17.05 1.68
CA ALA A 3 1.66 15.76 1.01
C ALA A 3 1.50 14.67 2.08
N LEU A 4 0.33 14.01 2.10
CA LEU A 4 0.07 12.88 2.99
C LEU A 4 0.89 11.70 2.48
N ARG A 5 2.04 11.44 3.14
CA ARG A 5 2.86 10.26 2.90
C ARG A 5 2.18 9.09 3.58
N HIS A 6 1.51 8.23 2.82
CA HIS A 6 0.92 7.03 3.37
C HIS A 6 1.45 5.81 2.64
N THR A 7 2.55 5.27 3.15
CA THR A 7 3.05 3.92 2.90
C THR A 7 4.16 3.72 3.91
N THR A 8 3.87 3.02 5.00
CA THR A 8 4.79 2.70 6.11
C THR A 8 6.10 2.00 5.70
N LEU A 9 6.32 1.71 4.42
CA LEU A 9 7.58 1.14 3.91
C LEU A 9 8.10 1.76 2.60
N GLY A 10 7.61 2.93 2.13
CA GLY A 10 8.31 3.59 1.02
C GLY A 10 7.58 4.74 0.37
N ASN A 11 8.25 5.90 0.33
CA ASN A 11 8.22 7.08 -0.55
C ASN A 11 7.11 7.32 -1.61
N VAL A 12 5.95 6.67 -1.57
CA VAL A 12 4.85 6.85 -2.52
C VAL A 12 4.04 8.08 -2.12
N ILE A 13 3.75 8.94 -3.09
CA ILE A 13 2.93 10.14 -2.88
C ILE A 13 1.54 9.89 -3.45
N VAL A 14 0.52 10.22 -2.66
CA VAL A 14 -0.87 10.26 -3.14
C VAL A 14 -1.05 11.54 -3.95
N ASP A 15 -1.31 11.38 -5.25
CA ASP A 15 -1.61 12.50 -6.17
C ASP A 15 -3.08 12.89 -6.06
N LYS A 16 -3.97 11.91 -6.26
CA LYS A 16 -5.42 12.15 -6.27
C LYS A 16 -6.18 10.98 -5.67
N VAL A 17 -6.99 11.25 -4.66
CA VAL A 17 -7.99 10.30 -4.16
C VAL A 17 -9.11 10.20 -5.18
N ILE A 18 -9.47 8.97 -5.56
CA ILE A 18 -10.53 8.67 -6.53
C ILE A 18 -11.81 8.34 -5.80
N LYS A 19 -11.73 7.43 -4.82
CA LYS A 19 -12.88 6.92 -4.08
C LYS A 19 -12.46 6.44 -2.71
N GLU A 20 -13.30 6.66 -1.71
CA GLU A 20 -13.13 6.14 -0.36
C GLU A 20 -14.33 5.26 0.01
N TYR A 21 -14.05 4.18 0.73
CA TYR A 21 -15.01 3.15 1.10
C TYR A 21 -15.38 3.27 2.58
N PRO A 22 -16.52 2.71 3.02
CA PRO A 22 -16.97 2.84 4.41
C PRO A 22 -15.97 2.33 5.46
N ASN A 23 -15.13 1.36 5.10
CA ASN A 23 -14.05 0.86 5.96
C ASN A 23 -12.78 1.75 5.95
N GLY A 24 -12.83 2.92 5.32
CA GLY A 24 -11.76 3.90 5.21
C GLY A 24 -10.69 3.58 4.16
N VAL A 25 -10.70 2.37 3.58
CA VAL A 25 -9.85 2.04 2.43
C VAL A 25 -10.19 2.98 1.29
N TYR A 26 -9.21 3.39 0.51
CA TYR A 26 -9.46 4.30 -0.60
C TYR A 26 -8.61 3.96 -1.82
N GLU A 27 -9.15 4.27 -2.99
CA GLU A 27 -8.43 4.24 -4.25
C GLU A 27 -7.81 5.60 -4.51
N ALA A 28 -6.54 5.61 -4.92
CA ALA A 28 -5.86 6.82 -5.31
C ALA A 28 -4.90 6.62 -6.48
N ARG A 29 -4.71 7.68 -7.26
CA ARG A 29 -3.53 7.82 -8.10
C ARG A 29 -2.31 8.09 -7.25
N VAL A 30 -1.24 7.41 -7.58
CA VAL A 30 0.01 7.50 -6.84
C VAL A 30 1.18 7.85 -7.74
N LEU A 31 2.10 8.65 -7.20
CA LEU A 31 3.37 8.98 -7.80
C LEU A 31 4.48 8.20 -7.12
N ILE A 32 5.32 7.58 -7.93
CA ILE A 32 6.47 6.78 -7.50
C ILE A 32 7.71 7.68 -7.63
N PRO A 33 8.57 7.78 -6.61
CA PRO A 33 9.83 8.50 -6.73
C PRO A 33 10.63 8.01 -7.93
N ASN A 34 11.17 8.95 -8.70
CA ASN A 34 12.06 8.61 -9.78
C ASN A 34 13.48 8.45 -9.23
N PRO A 35 14.06 7.22 -9.18
CA PRO A 35 15.43 7.05 -8.72
C PRO A 35 16.43 7.83 -9.58
N LYS A 36 16.11 8.05 -10.87
CA LYS A 36 16.93 8.85 -11.78
C LYS A 36 17.07 10.31 -11.33
N ALA A 37 16.09 10.86 -10.63
CA ALA A 37 16.16 12.22 -10.09
C ALA A 37 17.17 12.37 -8.93
N GLN A 38 17.73 11.26 -8.41
CA GLN A 38 18.81 11.30 -7.43
C GLN A 38 20.15 11.61 -8.08
N THR A 39 20.35 11.24 -9.35
CA THR A 39 21.61 11.41 -10.08
C THR A 39 21.53 12.43 -11.21
N ASP A 40 20.32 12.73 -11.70
CA ASP A 40 20.05 13.68 -12.77
C ASP A 40 19.05 14.76 -12.29
N PRO A 41 19.51 16.00 -12.04
CA PRO A 41 18.65 17.10 -11.60
C PRO A 41 17.56 17.50 -12.59
N THR A 42 17.69 17.13 -13.87
CA THR A 42 16.71 17.45 -14.92
C THR A 42 15.62 16.38 -15.06
N ALA A 43 15.82 15.20 -14.46
CA ALA A 43 14.83 14.15 -14.46
C ALA A 43 13.62 14.54 -13.58
N PRO A 44 12.39 14.17 -13.98
CA PRO A 44 11.21 14.43 -13.17
C PRO A 44 11.34 13.72 -11.82
N LYS A 45 11.05 14.41 -10.71
CA LYS A 45 11.22 13.88 -9.35
C LYS A 45 10.35 12.65 -9.07
N PHE A 46 9.22 12.54 -9.76
CA PHE A 46 8.27 11.45 -9.60
C PHE A 46 7.77 10.96 -10.96
N LEU A 47 7.37 9.69 -11.00
CA LEU A 47 6.78 9.01 -12.14
C LEU A 47 5.35 8.60 -11.79
N GLU A 48 4.46 8.68 -12.77
CA GLU A 48 3.14 8.06 -12.65
C GLU A 48 3.27 6.54 -12.66
N LYS A 49 2.51 5.87 -11.80
CA LYS A 49 2.38 4.42 -11.85
C LYS A 49 1.72 4.03 -13.18
N ARG A 50 2.40 3.20 -13.98
CA ARG A 50 1.87 2.77 -15.29
C ARG A 50 0.85 1.62 -15.19
N GLY A 51 0.95 0.78 -14.17
CA GLY A 51 0.02 -0.32 -13.93
C GLY A 51 -1.32 0.14 -13.35
N ASN A 52 -2.39 -0.58 -13.67
CA ASN A 52 -3.75 -0.33 -13.17
C ASN A 52 -4.24 1.13 -13.36
N LYS A 53 -3.95 1.76 -14.51
CA LYS A 53 -4.28 3.17 -14.79
C LYS A 53 -3.74 4.15 -13.73
N GLY A 54 -2.64 3.78 -13.06
CA GLY A 54 -2.02 4.54 -11.98
C GLY A 54 -2.75 4.45 -10.64
N VAL A 55 -3.79 3.63 -10.54
CA VAL A 55 -4.62 3.48 -9.34
C VAL A 55 -4.04 2.42 -8.41
N SER A 56 -4.02 2.73 -7.12
CA SER A 56 -3.69 1.82 -6.04
C SER A 56 -4.73 1.92 -4.94
N THR A 57 -4.98 0.79 -4.28
CA THR A 57 -5.78 0.71 -3.07
C THR A 57 -4.88 1.00 -1.87
N MET A 58 -5.34 1.88 -0.98
CA MET A 58 -4.56 2.44 0.12
C MET A 58 -5.27 2.17 1.44
N PHE A 59 -4.48 1.96 2.50
CA PHE A 59 -4.99 1.77 3.86
C PHE A 59 -5.71 3.04 4.35
N PRO A 60 -6.62 2.93 5.34
CA PRO A 60 -7.32 4.10 5.83
C PRO A 60 -6.38 5.23 6.28
N ARG A 61 -6.65 6.47 5.83
CA ARG A 61 -5.80 7.63 6.15
C ARG A 61 -5.75 7.97 7.64
N THR A 62 -6.70 7.45 8.40
CA THR A 62 -6.78 7.58 9.87
C THR A 62 -5.86 6.62 10.59
N TRP A 63 -5.21 5.69 9.90
CA TRP A 63 -4.29 4.74 10.52
C TRP A 63 -2.90 5.36 10.64
N THR A 64 -2.41 5.41 11.87
CA THR A 64 -1.00 5.72 12.15
C THR A 64 -0.12 4.53 11.81
N GLU A 65 1.20 4.74 11.76
CA GLU A 65 2.15 3.66 11.57
C GLU A 65 2.01 2.56 12.64
N ASP A 66 1.89 2.94 13.92
CA ASP A 66 1.72 1.99 15.02
C ASP A 66 0.40 1.23 14.91
N ARG A 67 -0.68 1.91 14.54
CA ARG A 67 -1.96 1.25 14.28
C ARG A 67 -1.83 0.25 13.14
N LEU A 68 -1.18 0.64 12.05
CA LEU A 68 -1.00 -0.24 10.90
C LEU A 68 -0.19 -1.50 11.28
N LYS A 69 0.86 -1.38 12.10
CA LYS A 69 1.62 -2.55 12.59
C LYS A 69 0.70 -3.51 13.34
N VAL A 70 -0.09 -3.02 14.28
CA VAL A 70 -1.04 -3.85 15.05
C VAL A 70 -2.10 -4.51 14.14
N GLU A 71 -2.65 -3.76 13.20
CA GLU A 71 -3.68 -4.25 12.27
C GLU A 71 -3.11 -5.34 11.34
N LEU A 72 -1.88 -5.15 10.85
CA LEU A 72 -1.18 -6.10 9.99
C LEU A 72 -0.71 -7.34 10.75
N GLU A 73 -0.19 -7.20 11.97
CA GLU A 73 0.17 -8.34 12.83
C GLU A 73 -1.04 -9.27 13.04
N HIS A 74 -2.21 -8.68 13.31
CA HIS A 74 -3.45 -9.45 13.41
C HIS A 74 -3.79 -10.18 12.11
N ALA A 75 -3.69 -9.50 10.97
CA ALA A 75 -3.97 -10.11 9.67
C ALA A 75 -2.99 -11.23 9.31
N PHE A 76 -1.70 -11.05 9.59
CA PHE A 76 -0.65 -12.04 9.29
C PHE A 76 -0.76 -13.28 10.18
N LYS A 77 -1.15 -13.11 11.45
CA LYS A 77 -1.35 -14.21 12.38
C LYS A 77 -2.53 -15.11 11.99
N ASN A 78 -3.59 -14.52 11.42
CA ASN A 78 -4.81 -15.22 11.04
C ASN A 78 -4.94 -15.40 9.51
N GLY A 79 -3.83 -15.21 8.80
CA GLY A 79 -3.80 -15.24 7.34
C GLY A 79 -3.97 -16.63 6.75
N ILE A 80 -4.55 -16.68 5.56
CA ILE A 80 -4.71 -17.88 4.76
C ILE A 80 -3.77 -17.80 3.57
N HIS A 81 -3.13 -18.92 3.24
CA HIS A 81 -2.35 -19.07 2.02
C HIS A 81 -3.31 -19.26 0.86
N ASP A 82 -3.29 -18.36 -0.13
CA ASP A 82 -4.17 -18.48 -1.29
C ASP A 82 -3.54 -19.40 -2.34
N LYS A 83 -2.45 -18.94 -2.96
CA LYS A 83 -1.71 -19.66 -4.00
C LYS A 83 -0.32 -19.08 -4.21
N GLY A 84 0.65 -19.94 -4.50
CA GLY A 84 2.02 -19.51 -4.78
C GLY A 84 2.60 -18.68 -3.63
N GLN A 85 2.99 -17.44 -3.92
CA GLN A 85 3.54 -16.51 -2.94
C GLN A 85 2.48 -15.62 -2.27
N VAL A 86 1.19 -15.84 -2.54
CA VAL A 86 0.10 -14.95 -2.17
C VAL A 86 -0.62 -15.44 -0.91
N TRP A 87 -0.88 -14.51 -0.01
CA TRP A 87 -1.65 -14.72 1.21
C TRP A 87 -2.69 -13.61 1.38
N THR A 88 -3.82 -13.95 2.00
CA THR A 88 -4.85 -12.98 2.38
C THR A 88 -5.21 -13.09 3.85
N GLY A 89 -5.78 -12.02 4.39
CA GLY A 89 -6.20 -11.96 5.78
C GLY A 89 -7.04 -10.74 6.05
N ILE A 90 -7.63 -10.70 7.24
CA ILE A 90 -8.48 -9.61 7.69
C ILE A 90 -7.84 -8.98 8.92
N THR A 91 -7.62 -7.68 8.85
CA THR A 91 -7.14 -6.86 9.97
C THR A 91 -8.18 -6.82 11.10
N LYS A 92 -7.78 -6.41 12.30
CA LYS A 92 -8.67 -6.38 13.47
C LYS A 92 -9.92 -5.51 13.23
N SER A 93 -9.78 -4.44 12.46
CA SER A 93 -10.86 -3.52 12.10
C SER A 93 -11.65 -3.90 10.84
N GLY A 94 -11.41 -5.08 10.26
CA GLY A 94 -12.19 -5.59 9.13
C GLY A 94 -11.70 -5.18 7.74
N VAL A 95 -10.52 -4.56 7.62
CA VAL A 95 -9.90 -4.34 6.30
C VAL A 95 -9.27 -5.64 5.82
N LYS A 96 -9.69 -6.10 4.63
CA LYS A 96 -9.07 -7.23 3.94
C LYS A 96 -7.76 -6.82 3.29
N VAL A 97 -6.74 -7.63 3.46
CA VAL A 97 -5.39 -7.37 2.96
C VAL A 97 -4.87 -8.58 2.19
N GLN A 98 -4.03 -8.29 1.20
CA GLN A 98 -3.24 -9.27 0.49
C GLN A 98 -1.76 -8.94 0.69
N TRP A 99 -0.95 -9.97 0.94
CA TRP A 99 0.50 -9.83 0.97
C TRP A 99 1.19 -10.95 0.22
N TYR A 100 2.45 -10.69 -0.12
CA TYR A 100 3.31 -11.62 -0.83
C TYR A 100 4.46 -12.05 0.07
N ARG A 101 4.76 -13.36 0.10
CA ARG A 101 5.95 -13.90 0.75
C ARG A 101 6.97 -14.35 -0.28
N SER A 102 8.23 -13.96 -0.11
CA SER A 102 9.34 -14.48 -0.90
C SER A 102 9.53 -15.98 -0.64
N GLU A 103 10.35 -16.64 -1.46
CA GLU A 103 10.74 -18.05 -1.24
C GLU A 103 11.43 -18.26 0.12
N LYS A 104 12.03 -17.20 0.69
CA LYS A 104 12.65 -17.19 2.02
C LYS A 104 11.65 -16.97 3.16
N GLY A 105 10.37 -16.79 2.86
CA GLY A 105 9.31 -16.57 3.85
C GLY A 105 9.12 -15.10 4.27
N GLU A 106 9.88 -14.16 3.71
CA GLU A 106 9.80 -12.73 4.06
C GLU A 106 8.62 -12.05 3.34
N ILE A 107 7.92 -11.15 4.04
CA ILE A 107 6.86 -10.36 3.42
C ILE A 107 7.49 -9.26 2.55
N THR A 108 7.22 -9.30 1.25
CA THR A 108 7.80 -8.35 0.28
C THR A 108 6.89 -7.17 -0.03
N SER A 109 5.58 -7.36 0.09
CA SER A 109 4.58 -6.33 -0.16
C SER A 109 3.27 -6.69 0.53
N VAL A 110 2.55 -5.68 1.00
CA VAL A 110 1.22 -5.80 1.61
C VAL A 110 0.36 -4.60 1.21
N HIS A 111 -0.89 -4.84 0.85
CA HIS A 111 -1.84 -3.81 0.47
C HIS A 111 -3.28 -4.23 0.80
N PRO A 112 -4.19 -3.27 1.03
CA PRO A 112 -5.60 -3.59 1.20
C PRO A 112 -6.22 -3.97 -0.14
N ILE A 113 -7.20 -4.86 -0.10
CA ILE A 113 -7.99 -5.24 -1.27
C ILE A 113 -9.46 -4.89 -1.02
N LEU A 114 -10.15 -4.51 -2.09
CA LEU A 114 -11.58 -4.24 -2.05
C LEU A 114 -12.32 -5.58 -2.14
N GLU A 115 -13.41 -5.71 -1.38
CA GLU A 115 -14.40 -6.79 -1.58
C GLU A 115 -15.44 -6.38 -2.61
#